data_AF-A0AAW6JZ20-F1
#
_entry.id   AF-A0AAW6JZ20-F1
#
_cell.length_a   1.000
_cell.length_b   1.000
_cell.length_c   1.000
_cell.angle_alpha   90.00
_cell.angle_beta   90.00
_cell.angle_gamma   90.00
#
_symmetry.space_group_name_H-M   'P 1'
#
loop_
_entity.id
_entity.type
_entity.pdbx_description
1 polymer ?
#
loop_
_entity_poly.entity_id
_entity_poly.type
_entity_poly.pdbx_seq_one_letter_code
_entity_poly.pdbx_strand_id
1 'polypeptide(L)'
;MGSMVQVLDCTLRDGGYINSWNFGAQIISGIIKSLVEAKIDIIECGFIRNAEHDSDSSVFNSMDEVSKIIEPKSKSSLYAIMIEHHNNVYDKIPMFDGRGADIIRVTFRRNEWDEARHAIHELIEKGYKVCVQPVGTTNYDDESLIKLIKDVNELKPFAFYLVDTLGVMYRHDMRKFFYLIDSNLSMSINLGFHSHNNLQMSFANAQEMMRLAKRRKIIVDSSCYGMGRGVGNLATELLCDYINNDVAQKYLLTPILNVVDKYLMPIYAEQRWGYDLPYFLSATFKCHPNYAAYLMGRETLDIENIEKILSLIPMDERKEFDESLIEQLYIRYQSSEIDDKKSSIKLRDMIAGREVVILGPGLSIIKEKELISAMICERFVVTTNFVTNDYKIDALFISNEKRLSVFKNHLPEHIIATSNLKIDTDLIFNYSSVLGEGDAADNAGAMLIRILKKANVKKVFLAGFDGFDVDSSVNYAIKEYQKFLDYESTRKKNNDIGKQLKLSLQGIEYEVITKSKYEI
;
A
#
# COMPACT_ATOMS: atom_id res chain seq x y z
N MET A 1 -28.92 -18.38 25.93
CA MET A 1 -29.04 -17.23 25.00
C MET A 1 -27.77 -17.21 24.18
N GLY A 2 -27.86 -17.37 22.85
CA GLY A 2 -26.68 -17.32 21.98
C GLY A 2 -25.98 -15.98 22.08
N SER A 3 -24.64 -15.95 21.95
CA SER A 3 -23.88 -14.69 22.00
C SER A 3 -24.41 -13.74 20.93
N MET A 4 -24.67 -12.48 21.29
CA MET A 4 -25.12 -11.45 20.35
C MET A 4 -24.01 -10.97 19.40
N VAL A 5 -22.79 -11.48 19.57
CA VAL A 5 -21.61 -11.12 18.77
C VAL A 5 -21.17 -12.32 17.94
N GLN A 6 -20.92 -12.07 16.66
CA GLN A 6 -20.26 -12.98 15.73
C GLN A 6 -18.95 -12.36 15.21
N VAL A 7 -17.93 -13.19 15.02
CA VAL A 7 -16.67 -12.78 14.40
C VAL A 7 -16.65 -13.22 12.95
N LEU A 8 -16.34 -12.29 12.05
CA LEU A 8 -16.05 -12.57 10.65
C LEU A 8 -14.56 -12.38 10.41
N ASP A 9 -13.86 -13.44 9.97
CA ASP A 9 -12.47 -13.32 9.54
C ASP A 9 -12.38 -13.04 8.03
N CYS A 10 -11.67 -11.97 7.65
CA CYS A 10 -11.50 -11.51 6.28
C CYS A 10 -10.04 -11.55 5.78
N THR A 11 -9.20 -12.42 6.38
CA THR A 11 -7.78 -12.55 6.02
C THR A 11 -7.59 -12.84 4.53
N LEU A 12 -8.40 -13.74 3.96
CA LEU A 12 -8.31 -14.12 2.54
C LEU A 12 -8.91 -13.09 1.58
N ARG A 13 -9.59 -12.05 2.08
CA ARG A 13 -10.23 -11.04 1.23
C ARG A 13 -9.54 -9.69 1.37
N ASP A 14 -9.54 -9.11 2.56
CA ASP A 14 -8.89 -7.82 2.81
C ASP A 14 -7.37 -7.99 2.91
N GLY A 15 -6.91 -9.07 3.56
CA GLY A 15 -5.47 -9.37 3.63
C GLY A 15 -4.85 -9.52 2.24
N GLY A 16 -5.63 -9.93 1.23
CA GLY A 16 -5.19 -10.04 -0.15
C GLY A 16 -4.71 -8.73 -0.79
N TYR A 17 -5.03 -7.56 -0.22
CA TYR A 17 -4.42 -6.29 -0.67
C TYR A 17 -2.90 -6.23 -0.43
N ILE A 18 -2.37 -7.07 0.46
CA ILE A 18 -0.92 -7.17 0.70
C ILE A 18 -0.29 -7.94 -0.46
N ASN A 19 -0.68 -9.18 -0.71
CA ASN A 19 -0.03 -10.07 -1.66
C ASN A 19 -0.78 -10.24 -2.99
N SER A 20 -1.58 -9.24 -3.41
CA SER A 20 -2.41 -9.31 -4.62
C SER A 20 -3.31 -10.56 -4.67
N TRP A 21 -3.84 -10.97 -3.53
CA TRP A 21 -4.69 -12.16 -3.34
C TRP A 21 -4.04 -13.51 -3.66
N ASN A 22 -2.76 -13.53 -4.02
CA ASN A 22 -2.00 -14.73 -4.35
C ASN A 22 -1.40 -15.36 -3.08
N PHE A 23 -2.21 -16.16 -2.38
CA PHE A 23 -1.81 -16.85 -1.15
C PHE A 23 -1.21 -18.23 -1.40
N GLY A 24 -1.53 -18.87 -2.52
CA GLY A 24 -1.26 -20.29 -2.75
C GLY A 24 -2.41 -21.18 -2.28
N ALA A 25 -2.81 -22.16 -3.11
CA ALA A 25 -3.98 -23.01 -2.87
C ALA A 25 -3.92 -23.74 -1.52
N GLN A 26 -2.73 -24.24 -1.16
CA GLN A 26 -2.49 -24.93 0.11
C GLN A 26 -2.63 -23.99 1.32
N ILE A 27 -2.20 -22.74 1.19
CA ILE A 27 -2.30 -21.73 2.24
C ILE A 27 -3.77 -21.33 2.42
N ILE A 28 -4.50 -21.09 1.33
CA ILE A 28 -5.94 -20.78 1.37
C ILE A 28 -6.71 -21.86 2.15
N SER A 29 -6.50 -23.14 1.77
CA SER A 29 -7.13 -24.27 2.45
C SER A 29 -6.70 -24.39 3.91
N GLY A 30 -5.41 -24.19 4.20
CA GLY A 30 -4.87 -24.22 5.56
C GLY A 30 -5.45 -23.12 6.47
N ILE A 31 -5.62 -21.91 5.94
CA ILE A 31 -6.25 -20.80 6.65
C ILE A 31 -7.72 -21.11 6.96
N ILE A 32 -8.51 -21.53 5.95
CA ILE A 32 -9.92 -21.87 6.14
C ILE A 32 -10.09 -22.96 7.19
N LYS A 33 -9.31 -24.04 7.09
CA LYS A 33 -9.35 -25.14 8.06
C LYS A 33 -9.03 -24.67 9.48
N SER A 34 -7.99 -23.85 9.65
CA SER A 34 -7.60 -23.33 10.95
C SER A 34 -8.67 -22.41 11.55
N LEU A 35 -9.32 -21.57 10.73
CA LEU A 35 -10.42 -20.70 11.17
C LEU A 35 -11.67 -21.50 11.55
N VAL A 36 -11.97 -22.59 10.84
CA VAL A 36 -13.03 -23.54 11.23
C VAL A 36 -12.70 -24.20 12.57
N GLU A 37 -11.47 -24.69 12.75
CA GLU A 37 -10.99 -25.26 14.02
C GLU A 37 -11.07 -24.25 15.17
N ALA A 38 -10.78 -22.97 14.89
CA ALA A 38 -10.93 -21.85 15.81
C ALA A 38 -12.39 -21.53 16.20
N LYS A 39 -13.37 -22.13 15.52
CA LYS A 39 -14.82 -21.85 15.65
C LYS A 39 -15.19 -20.40 15.28
N ILE A 40 -14.49 -19.80 14.33
CA ILE A 40 -14.87 -18.50 13.76
C ILE A 40 -16.25 -18.62 13.12
N ASP A 41 -17.13 -17.65 13.36
CA ASP A 41 -18.53 -17.74 12.91
C ASP A 41 -18.67 -17.61 11.40
N ILE A 42 -17.92 -16.69 10.80
CA ILE A 42 -18.00 -16.37 9.38
C ILE A 42 -16.58 -16.27 8.82
N ILE A 43 -16.30 -17.01 7.75
CA ILE A 43 -15.00 -17.01 7.08
C ILE A 43 -15.20 -16.42 5.69
N GLU A 44 -14.62 -15.25 5.43
CA GLU A 44 -14.66 -14.62 4.11
C GLU A 44 -13.52 -15.13 3.24
N CYS A 45 -13.87 -15.83 2.17
CA CYS A 45 -12.92 -16.60 1.37
C CYS A 45 -12.23 -15.80 0.27
N GLY A 46 -12.66 -14.56 0.01
CA GLY A 46 -12.11 -13.72 -1.06
C GLY A 46 -13.15 -12.94 -1.86
N PHE A 47 -12.91 -12.77 -3.15
CA PHE A 47 -13.79 -12.05 -4.09
C PHE A 47 -14.33 -12.95 -5.20
N ILE A 48 -15.51 -12.62 -5.74
CA ILE A 48 -15.88 -13.01 -7.11
C ILE A 48 -15.71 -11.80 -8.03
N ARG A 49 -14.90 -11.96 -9.09
CA ARG A 49 -14.62 -10.93 -10.10
C ARG A 49 -14.58 -11.53 -11.50
N ASN A 50 -14.60 -10.67 -12.51
CA ASN A 50 -14.30 -11.06 -13.89
C ASN A 50 -12.79 -11.23 -14.08
N ALA A 51 -12.24 -12.35 -13.58
CA ALA A 51 -10.83 -12.70 -13.69
C ALA A 51 -10.66 -14.13 -14.20
N GLU A 52 -9.51 -14.43 -14.79
CA GLU A 52 -9.12 -15.82 -15.03
C GLU A 52 -8.88 -16.50 -13.69
N HIS A 53 -9.35 -17.74 -13.56
CA HIS A 53 -9.20 -18.49 -12.32
C HIS A 53 -7.74 -18.94 -12.15
N ASP A 54 -7.17 -18.56 -11.01
CA ASP A 54 -5.91 -19.08 -10.51
C ASP A 54 -6.17 -19.77 -9.17
N SER A 55 -5.78 -21.05 -9.06
CA SER A 55 -5.96 -21.82 -7.83
C SER A 55 -5.17 -21.28 -6.65
N ASP A 56 -4.11 -20.53 -6.90
CA ASP A 56 -3.30 -19.89 -5.87
C ASP A 56 -3.89 -18.54 -5.42
N SER A 57 -4.92 -18.06 -6.09
CA SER A 57 -5.61 -16.81 -5.78
C SER A 57 -6.90 -17.02 -4.98
N SER A 58 -7.17 -16.08 -4.10
CA SER A 58 -8.47 -15.90 -3.43
C SER A 58 -9.44 -15.01 -4.23
N VAL A 59 -9.20 -14.85 -5.53
CA VAL A 59 -10.12 -14.23 -6.48
C VAL A 59 -10.70 -15.31 -7.38
N PHE A 60 -12.02 -15.47 -7.31
CA PHE A 60 -12.76 -16.50 -8.04
C PHE A 60 -13.56 -15.87 -9.18
N ASN A 61 -13.84 -16.68 -10.20
CA ASN A 61 -14.72 -16.32 -11.31
C ASN A 61 -16.13 -16.89 -11.13
N SER A 62 -16.31 -17.89 -10.25
CA SER A 62 -17.60 -18.56 -10.05
C SER A 62 -17.79 -19.09 -8.63
N MET A 63 -19.07 -19.33 -8.26
CA MET A 63 -19.42 -19.95 -6.98
C MET A 63 -18.98 -21.43 -6.89
N ASP A 64 -18.84 -22.11 -8.03
CA ASP A 64 -18.32 -23.48 -8.09
C ASP A 64 -16.84 -23.54 -7.69
N GLU A 65 -16.04 -22.55 -8.07
CA GLU A 65 -14.64 -22.44 -7.62
C GLU A 65 -14.54 -22.18 -6.12
N VAL A 66 -15.42 -21.33 -5.57
CA VAL A 66 -15.52 -21.13 -4.12
C VAL A 66 -15.87 -22.45 -3.43
N SER A 67 -16.80 -23.22 -3.98
CA SER A 67 -17.24 -24.52 -3.41
C SER A 67 -16.07 -25.50 -3.29
N LYS A 68 -15.16 -25.55 -4.28
CA LYS A 68 -13.99 -26.45 -4.28
C LYS A 68 -13.06 -26.27 -3.09
N ILE A 69 -12.97 -25.06 -2.52
CA ILE A 69 -12.06 -24.77 -1.40
C ILE A 69 -12.73 -24.86 -0.02
N ILE A 70 -14.07 -24.82 0.05
CA ILE A 70 -14.82 -24.87 1.31
C ILE A 70 -15.49 -26.22 1.57
N GLU A 71 -15.66 -27.06 0.55
CA GLU A 71 -16.26 -28.39 0.70
C GLU A 71 -15.26 -29.42 1.29
N PRO A 72 -15.72 -30.30 2.20
CA PRO A 72 -17.04 -30.32 2.83
C PRO A 72 -17.20 -29.18 3.86
N LYS A 73 -18.32 -28.46 3.78
CA LYS A 73 -18.58 -27.31 4.67
C LYS A 73 -18.72 -27.75 6.12
N SER A 74 -18.08 -27.01 7.02
CA SER A 74 -18.32 -27.17 8.45
C SER A 74 -19.69 -26.62 8.83
N LYS A 75 -20.36 -27.28 9.79
CA LYS A 75 -21.59 -26.76 10.41
C LYS A 75 -21.31 -25.69 11.48
N SER A 76 -20.06 -25.51 11.88
CA SER A 76 -19.66 -24.54 12.90
C SER A 76 -19.52 -23.11 12.39
N SER A 77 -19.41 -22.94 11.07
CA SER A 77 -19.02 -21.68 10.44
C SER A 77 -19.85 -21.47 9.18
N LEU A 78 -20.16 -20.20 8.88
CA LEU A 78 -20.69 -19.77 7.60
C LEU A 78 -19.53 -19.31 6.71
N TYR A 79 -19.69 -19.45 5.40
CA TYR A 79 -18.69 -19.01 4.44
C TYR A 79 -19.21 -17.78 3.69
N ALA A 80 -18.38 -16.74 3.58
CA ALA A 80 -18.72 -15.49 2.93
C ALA A 80 -17.83 -15.25 1.71
N ILE A 81 -18.37 -14.52 0.73
CA ILE A 81 -17.62 -14.02 -0.41
C ILE A 81 -18.01 -12.57 -0.69
N MET A 82 -17.06 -11.75 -1.15
CA MET A 82 -17.32 -10.36 -1.49
C MET A 82 -17.54 -10.18 -3.00
N ILE A 83 -18.51 -9.33 -3.34
CA ILE A 83 -18.74 -8.81 -4.70
C ILE A 83 -18.72 -7.29 -4.60
N GLU A 84 -17.89 -6.65 -5.41
CA GLU A 84 -17.92 -5.21 -5.60
C GLU A 84 -18.85 -4.89 -6.76
N HIS A 85 -19.78 -3.98 -6.56
CA HIS A 85 -20.87 -3.73 -7.52
C HIS A 85 -20.37 -3.41 -8.93
N HIS A 86 -19.35 -2.56 -9.05
CA HIS A 86 -18.74 -2.19 -10.33
C HIS A 86 -18.09 -3.35 -11.10
N ASN A 87 -17.86 -4.53 -10.49
CA ASN A 87 -17.37 -5.71 -11.21
C ASN A 87 -18.46 -6.41 -12.04
N ASN A 88 -19.75 -6.10 -11.79
CA ASN A 88 -20.91 -6.60 -12.54
C ASN A 88 -20.90 -8.13 -12.81
N VAL A 89 -20.81 -8.92 -11.73
CA VAL A 89 -20.73 -10.40 -11.79
C VAL A 89 -22.02 -11.10 -11.35
N TYR A 90 -23.11 -10.35 -11.10
CA TYR A 90 -24.34 -10.88 -10.50
C TYR A 90 -25.01 -11.97 -11.35
N ASP A 91 -24.97 -11.83 -12.68
CA ASP A 91 -25.53 -12.80 -13.63
C ASP A 91 -24.85 -14.17 -13.56
N LYS A 92 -23.59 -14.21 -13.09
CA LYS A 92 -22.82 -15.45 -12.91
C LYS A 92 -23.17 -16.19 -11.62
N ILE A 93 -23.91 -15.55 -10.71
CA ILE A 93 -24.25 -16.16 -9.42
C ILE A 93 -25.47 -17.07 -9.59
N PRO A 94 -25.32 -18.39 -9.37
CA PRO A 94 -26.42 -19.34 -9.52
C PRO A 94 -27.41 -19.25 -8.36
N MET A 95 -28.56 -19.92 -8.47
CA MET A 95 -29.43 -20.17 -7.31
C MET A 95 -28.64 -20.86 -6.19
N PHE A 96 -28.89 -20.49 -4.93
CA PHE A 96 -28.20 -21.10 -3.80
C PHE A 96 -28.57 -22.57 -3.67
N ASP A 97 -27.58 -23.44 -3.82
CA ASP A 97 -27.72 -24.90 -3.75
C ASP A 97 -27.13 -25.51 -2.46
N GLY A 98 -26.58 -24.67 -1.57
CA GLY A 98 -25.96 -25.07 -0.31
C GLY A 98 -24.46 -25.38 -0.36
N ARG A 99 -23.87 -25.53 -1.56
CA ARG A 99 -22.47 -25.95 -1.74
C ARG A 99 -21.48 -24.78 -1.67
N GLY A 100 -21.85 -23.65 -2.25
CA GLY A 100 -21.04 -22.44 -2.25
C GLY A 100 -21.08 -21.64 -0.93
N ALA A 101 -20.62 -20.39 -1.01
CA ALA A 101 -20.68 -19.45 0.10
C ALA A 101 -22.14 -19.25 0.57
N ASP A 102 -22.34 -19.21 1.88
CA ASP A 102 -23.65 -18.94 2.50
C ASP A 102 -24.01 -17.47 2.44
N ILE A 103 -22.99 -16.61 2.50
CA ILE A 103 -23.10 -15.16 2.58
C ILE A 103 -22.46 -14.52 1.36
N ILE A 104 -23.17 -13.58 0.74
CA ILE A 104 -22.61 -12.68 -0.28
C ILE A 104 -22.60 -11.28 0.30
N ARG A 105 -21.40 -10.70 0.37
CA ARG A 105 -21.18 -9.32 0.82
C ARG A 105 -21.09 -8.41 -0.38
N VAL A 106 -22.06 -7.52 -0.53
CA VAL A 106 -22.11 -6.58 -1.65
C VAL A 106 -21.60 -5.22 -1.20
N THR A 107 -20.50 -4.78 -1.80
CA THR A 107 -19.91 -3.46 -1.56
C THR A 107 -20.14 -2.52 -2.73
N PHE A 108 -20.46 -1.26 -2.44
CA PHE A 108 -20.87 -0.27 -3.44
C PHE A 108 -20.55 1.16 -2.98
N ARG A 109 -20.36 2.07 -3.93
CA ARG A 109 -20.22 3.51 -3.72
C ARG A 109 -21.60 4.17 -3.59
N ARG A 110 -21.66 5.36 -2.98
CA ARG A 110 -22.94 6.05 -2.71
C ARG A 110 -23.80 6.27 -3.95
N ASN A 111 -23.19 6.61 -5.08
CA ASN A 111 -23.86 6.84 -6.37
C ASN A 111 -24.31 5.56 -7.06
N GLU A 112 -23.82 4.39 -6.63
CA GLU A 112 -24.17 3.08 -7.19
C GLU A 112 -25.39 2.44 -6.50
N TRP A 113 -25.93 3.06 -5.44
CA TRP A 113 -26.97 2.43 -4.59
C TRP A 113 -28.22 2.01 -5.37
N ASP A 114 -28.71 2.85 -6.28
CA ASP A 114 -29.93 2.55 -7.03
C ASP A 114 -29.78 1.31 -7.92
N GLU A 115 -28.59 1.01 -8.43
CA GLU A 115 -28.31 -0.21 -9.20
C GLU A 115 -28.02 -1.39 -8.26
N ALA A 116 -27.16 -1.17 -7.25
CA ALA A 116 -26.76 -2.18 -6.28
C ALA A 116 -27.95 -2.79 -5.52
N ARG A 117 -28.99 -1.99 -5.18
CA ARG A 117 -30.16 -2.49 -4.47
C ARG A 117 -30.95 -3.55 -5.25
N HIS A 118 -30.99 -3.44 -6.58
CA HIS A 118 -31.68 -4.42 -7.43
C HIS A 118 -30.91 -5.74 -7.45
N ALA A 119 -29.58 -5.67 -7.60
CA ALA A 119 -28.71 -6.84 -7.53
C ALA A 119 -28.77 -7.51 -6.15
N ILE A 120 -28.79 -6.73 -5.07
CA ILE A 120 -28.97 -7.24 -3.69
C ILE A 120 -30.30 -7.98 -3.56
N HIS A 121 -31.40 -7.41 -4.07
CA HIS A 121 -32.71 -8.06 -4.05
C HIS A 121 -32.67 -9.41 -4.80
N GLU A 122 -32.08 -9.44 -6.00
CA GLU A 122 -31.94 -10.68 -6.78
C GLU A 122 -31.14 -11.76 -6.02
N LEU A 123 -30.04 -11.38 -5.38
CA LEU A 123 -29.24 -12.32 -4.58
C LEU A 123 -30.01 -12.88 -3.38
N ILE A 124 -30.89 -12.07 -2.76
CA ILE A 124 -31.79 -12.53 -1.69
C ILE A 124 -32.81 -13.54 -2.24
N GLU A 125 -33.43 -13.25 -3.39
CA GLU A 125 -34.38 -14.17 -4.05
C GLU A 125 -33.71 -15.47 -4.50
N LYS A 126 -32.42 -15.42 -4.88
CA LYS A 126 -31.60 -16.61 -5.15
C LYS A 126 -31.32 -17.46 -3.91
N GLY A 127 -31.65 -16.98 -2.71
CA GLY A 127 -31.57 -17.71 -1.44
C GLY A 127 -30.29 -17.46 -0.62
N TYR A 128 -29.44 -16.51 -1.01
CA TYR A 128 -28.22 -16.19 -0.26
C TYR A 128 -28.51 -15.28 0.95
N LYS A 129 -27.66 -15.39 1.98
CA LYS A 129 -27.61 -14.38 3.04
C LYS A 129 -26.83 -13.18 2.52
N VAL A 130 -27.49 -12.06 2.25
CA VAL A 130 -26.79 -10.89 1.67
C VAL A 130 -26.42 -9.87 2.74
N CYS A 131 -25.18 -9.39 2.73
CA CYS A 131 -24.73 -8.24 3.53
C CYS A 131 -24.60 -6.99 2.66
N VAL A 132 -25.16 -5.88 3.11
CA VAL A 132 -25.12 -4.58 2.42
C VAL A 132 -24.00 -3.72 3.00
N GLN A 133 -23.02 -3.35 2.17
CA GLN A 133 -21.80 -2.66 2.62
C GLN A 133 -21.54 -1.36 1.83
N PRO A 134 -22.09 -0.22 2.27
CA PRO A 134 -21.75 1.06 1.67
C PRO A 134 -20.31 1.45 2.02
N VAL A 135 -19.46 1.59 1.00
CA VAL A 135 -18.07 2.05 1.19
C VAL A 135 -18.06 3.46 1.79
N GLY A 136 -17.18 3.69 2.76
CA GLY A 136 -17.03 4.99 3.40
C GLY A 136 -18.30 5.46 4.10
N THR A 137 -18.99 4.57 4.83
CA THR A 137 -20.22 4.91 5.58
C THR A 137 -20.03 6.15 6.47
N THR A 138 -18.81 6.35 6.98
CA THR A 138 -18.40 7.52 7.78
C THR A 138 -18.48 8.85 7.04
N ASN A 139 -18.55 8.84 5.70
CA ASN A 139 -18.66 10.02 4.84
C ASN A 139 -20.11 10.40 4.51
N TYR A 140 -21.09 9.60 4.94
CA TYR A 140 -22.50 9.91 4.74
C TYR A 140 -22.94 10.97 5.75
N ASP A 141 -23.68 11.96 5.26
CA ASP A 141 -24.47 12.83 6.12
C ASP A 141 -25.64 12.04 6.73
N ASP A 142 -26.12 12.47 7.90
CA ASP A 142 -27.10 11.72 8.69
C ASP A 142 -28.40 11.44 7.90
N GLU A 143 -28.85 12.40 7.07
CA GLU A 143 -30.06 12.25 6.25
C GLU A 143 -29.89 11.18 5.17
N SER A 144 -28.78 11.21 4.45
CA SER A 144 -28.47 10.24 3.40
C SER A 144 -28.33 8.81 3.95
N LEU A 145 -27.71 8.67 5.12
CA LEU A 145 -27.57 7.37 5.77
C LEU A 145 -28.93 6.84 6.25
N ILE A 146 -29.78 7.69 6.82
CA ILE A 146 -31.16 7.31 7.19
C ILE A 146 -31.96 6.88 5.96
N LYS A 147 -31.84 7.59 4.84
CA LYS A 147 -32.51 7.22 3.58
C LYS A 147 -32.06 5.84 3.11
N LEU A 148 -30.75 5.60 3.07
CA LEU A 148 -30.19 4.28 2.74
C LEU A 148 -30.74 3.18 3.67
N ILE A 149 -30.79 3.44 4.98
CA ILE A 149 -31.31 2.47 5.96
C ILE A 149 -32.79 2.16 5.73
N LYS A 150 -33.60 3.14 5.31
CA LYS A 150 -35.02 2.90 4.97
C LYS A 150 -35.15 1.91 3.83
N ASP A 151 -34.41 2.12 2.74
CA ASP A 151 -34.41 1.21 1.59
C ASP A 151 -33.90 -0.19 2.00
N VAL A 152 -32.85 -0.25 2.83
CA VAL A 152 -32.32 -1.51 3.38
C VAL A 152 -33.35 -2.26 4.23
N ASN A 153 -34.20 -1.55 4.99
CA ASN A 153 -35.27 -2.18 5.77
C ASN A 153 -36.33 -2.85 4.90
N GLU A 154 -36.58 -2.33 3.70
CA GLU A 154 -37.51 -2.92 2.74
C GLU A 154 -36.94 -4.23 2.17
N LEU A 155 -35.64 -4.25 1.86
CA LEU A 155 -34.93 -5.43 1.34
C LEU A 155 -34.77 -6.56 2.37
N LYS A 156 -34.70 -6.23 3.67
CA LYS A 156 -34.47 -7.16 4.79
C LYS A 156 -33.25 -8.11 4.58
N PRO A 157 -32.06 -7.56 4.26
CA PRO A 157 -30.86 -8.37 4.09
C PRO A 157 -30.44 -9.05 5.41
N PHE A 158 -29.48 -9.96 5.32
CA PHE A 158 -28.90 -10.62 6.50
C PHE A 158 -28.18 -9.63 7.42
N ALA A 159 -27.44 -8.68 6.86
CA ALA A 159 -26.77 -7.64 7.63
C ALA A 159 -26.62 -6.32 6.85
N PHE A 160 -26.56 -5.21 7.59
CA PHE A 160 -26.10 -3.91 7.12
C PHE A 160 -24.80 -3.56 7.82
N TYR A 161 -23.82 -3.00 7.11
CA TYR A 161 -22.49 -2.73 7.66
C TYR A 161 -22.19 -1.25 7.82
N LEU A 162 -21.60 -0.91 8.97
CA LEU A 162 -20.81 0.30 9.17
C LEU A 162 -19.36 0.02 8.76
N VAL A 163 -18.85 0.77 7.78
CA VAL A 163 -17.49 0.59 7.25
C VAL A 163 -16.64 1.84 7.51
N ASP A 164 -15.63 1.73 8.39
CA ASP A 164 -14.62 2.76 8.62
C ASP A 164 -13.46 2.62 7.63
N THR A 165 -13.75 2.90 6.35
CA THR A 165 -12.82 2.71 5.23
C THR A 165 -11.52 3.51 5.39
N LEU A 166 -11.56 4.66 6.06
CA LEU A 166 -10.41 5.51 6.28
C LEU A 166 -9.72 5.26 7.63
N GLY A 167 -10.27 4.41 8.50
CA GLY A 167 -9.71 4.12 9.83
C GLY A 167 -9.63 5.36 10.73
N VAL A 168 -10.59 6.29 10.59
CA VAL A 168 -10.55 7.62 11.23
C VAL A 168 -11.49 7.74 12.43
N MET A 169 -12.27 6.70 12.74
CA MET A 169 -13.26 6.79 13.81
C MET A 169 -12.63 6.76 15.19
N TYR A 170 -12.97 7.73 16.02
CA TYR A 170 -12.79 7.64 17.46
C TYR A 170 -14.05 7.06 18.13
N ARG A 171 -13.94 6.79 19.42
CA ARG A 171 -15.02 6.23 20.24
C ARG A 171 -16.34 7.02 20.16
N HIS A 172 -16.26 8.35 20.06
CA HIS A 172 -17.45 9.20 19.98
C HIS A 172 -18.16 9.07 18.62
N ASP A 173 -17.41 8.92 17.53
CA ASP A 173 -17.96 8.62 16.20
C ASP A 173 -18.64 7.25 16.20
N MET A 174 -18.00 6.24 16.79
CA MET A 174 -18.57 4.90 16.92
C MET A 174 -19.92 4.94 17.65
N ARG A 175 -20.04 5.71 18.74
CA ARG A 175 -21.33 5.92 19.41
C ARG A 175 -22.36 6.59 18.52
N LYS A 176 -21.97 7.68 17.83
CA LYS A 176 -22.87 8.42 16.94
C LYS A 176 -23.45 7.50 15.87
N PHE A 177 -22.59 6.84 15.09
CA PHE A 177 -23.02 5.95 14.01
C PHE A 177 -23.79 4.74 14.53
N PHE A 178 -23.37 4.14 15.65
CA PHE A 178 -24.11 3.04 16.26
C PHE A 178 -25.55 3.45 16.57
N TYR A 179 -25.78 4.53 17.30
CA TYR A 179 -27.14 4.93 17.68
C TYR A 179 -27.97 5.37 16.48
N LEU A 180 -27.37 6.06 15.52
CA LEU A 180 -28.05 6.46 14.28
C LEU A 180 -28.53 5.22 13.51
N ILE A 181 -27.68 4.20 13.36
CA ILE A 181 -28.03 2.98 12.63
C ILE A 181 -28.99 2.12 13.46
N ASP A 182 -28.67 1.82 14.72
CA ASP A 182 -29.45 0.93 15.60
C ASP A 182 -30.90 1.41 15.80
N SER A 183 -31.12 2.73 15.84
CA SER A 183 -32.46 3.31 16.02
C SER A 183 -33.32 3.28 14.76
N ASN A 184 -32.71 3.20 13.58
CA ASN A 184 -33.41 3.27 12.28
C ASN A 184 -33.44 1.93 11.53
N LEU A 185 -32.52 1.01 11.82
CA LEU A 185 -32.41 -0.30 11.18
C LEU A 185 -33.34 -1.31 11.86
N SER A 186 -34.07 -2.10 11.07
CA SER A 186 -34.96 -3.16 11.58
C SER A 186 -34.21 -4.13 12.49
N MET A 187 -34.81 -4.53 13.61
CA MET A 187 -34.22 -5.48 14.56
C MET A 187 -33.97 -6.89 13.98
N SER A 188 -34.59 -7.21 12.83
CA SER A 188 -34.35 -8.47 12.11
C SER A 188 -33.03 -8.48 11.32
N ILE A 189 -32.42 -7.30 11.10
CA ILE A 189 -31.19 -7.13 10.33
C ILE A 189 -30.01 -7.02 11.30
N ASN A 190 -28.98 -7.83 11.08
CA ASN A 190 -27.74 -7.76 11.88
C ASN A 190 -26.96 -6.47 11.54
N LEU A 191 -26.23 -5.94 12.51
CA LEU A 191 -25.33 -4.80 12.26
C LEU A 191 -23.87 -5.27 12.20
N GLY A 192 -23.27 -5.17 11.02
CA GLY A 192 -21.87 -5.44 10.79
C GLY A 192 -20.99 -4.22 11.06
N PHE A 193 -19.74 -4.44 11.49
CA PHE A 193 -18.72 -3.41 11.61
C PHE A 193 -17.40 -3.88 11.02
N HIS A 194 -16.89 -3.09 10.08
CA HIS A 194 -15.59 -3.30 9.45
C HIS A 194 -14.74 -2.04 9.64
N SER A 195 -13.52 -2.17 10.17
CA SER A 195 -12.67 -1.03 10.49
C SER A 195 -11.19 -1.29 10.24
N HIS A 196 -10.47 -0.22 9.88
CA HIS A 196 -9.03 -0.21 9.67
C HIS A 196 -8.28 0.50 10.79
N ASN A 197 -7.04 0.08 11.03
CA ASN A 197 -6.24 0.46 12.19
C ASN A 197 -5.39 1.74 11.99
N ASN A 198 -5.73 2.62 11.04
CA ASN A 198 -4.92 3.80 10.71
C ASN A 198 -4.65 4.70 11.93
N LEU A 199 -5.59 4.79 12.87
CA LEU A 199 -5.44 5.46 14.18
C LEU A 199 -5.29 4.49 15.36
N GLN A 200 -5.09 3.19 15.10
CA GLN A 200 -5.10 2.09 16.08
C GLN A 200 -6.39 1.99 16.92
N MET A 201 -7.51 2.46 16.37
CA MET A 201 -8.80 2.53 17.07
C MET A 201 -9.75 1.35 16.81
N SER A 202 -9.45 0.46 15.86
CA SER A 202 -10.38 -0.62 15.45
C SER A 202 -10.82 -1.50 16.63
N PHE A 203 -9.87 -1.92 17.47
CA PHE A 203 -10.18 -2.79 18.61
C PHE A 203 -11.00 -2.07 19.67
N ALA A 204 -10.63 -0.83 20.02
CA ALA A 204 -11.37 -0.01 20.97
C ALA A 204 -12.80 0.29 20.49
N ASN A 205 -12.99 0.54 19.20
CA ASN A 205 -14.30 0.78 18.61
C ASN A 205 -15.15 -0.49 18.56
N ALA A 206 -14.56 -1.65 18.26
CA ALA A 206 -15.25 -2.94 18.33
C ALA A 206 -15.73 -3.26 19.76
N GLN A 207 -14.88 -3.02 20.78
CA GLN A 207 -15.27 -3.14 22.19
C GLN A 207 -16.44 -2.20 22.54
N GLU A 208 -16.39 -0.95 22.08
CA GLU A 208 -17.47 0.00 22.33
C GLU A 208 -18.77 -0.44 21.62
N MET A 209 -18.71 -0.91 20.38
CA MET A 209 -19.87 -1.45 19.66
C MET A 209 -20.48 -2.65 20.40
N MET A 210 -19.66 -3.60 20.84
CA MET A 210 -20.11 -4.75 21.65
C MET A 210 -20.79 -4.30 22.94
N ARG A 211 -20.26 -3.27 23.61
CA ARG A 211 -20.85 -2.70 24.83
C ARG A 211 -22.19 -2.02 24.57
N LEU A 212 -22.36 -1.38 23.42
CA LEU A 212 -23.60 -0.69 23.04
C LEU A 212 -24.69 -1.67 22.56
N ALA A 213 -24.29 -2.76 21.89
CA ALA A 213 -25.17 -3.77 21.32
C ALA A 213 -25.82 -4.67 22.39
N LYS A 214 -26.93 -4.19 22.98
CA LYS A 214 -27.67 -4.92 24.02
C LYS A 214 -28.78 -5.85 23.52
N ARG A 215 -29.25 -5.66 22.29
CA ARG A 215 -30.40 -6.41 21.73
C ARG A 215 -30.16 -6.85 20.30
N ARG A 216 -29.42 -6.04 19.53
CA ARG A 216 -29.09 -6.33 18.15
C ARG A 216 -27.94 -7.32 18.08
N LYS A 217 -28.06 -8.29 17.17
CA LYS A 217 -26.94 -9.14 16.79
C LYS A 217 -25.95 -8.35 15.95
N ILE A 218 -24.69 -8.42 16.31
CA ILE A 218 -23.61 -7.72 15.63
C ILE A 218 -22.60 -8.69 15.04
N ILE A 219 -22.00 -8.29 13.92
CA ILE A 219 -20.92 -9.00 13.26
C ILE A 219 -19.71 -8.06 13.26
N VAL A 220 -18.60 -8.49 13.80
CA VAL A 220 -17.36 -7.70 13.81
C VAL A 220 -16.36 -8.37 12.89
N ASP A 221 -15.94 -7.64 11.86
CA ASP A 221 -14.91 -8.10 10.94
C ASP A 221 -13.53 -7.94 11.57
N SER A 222 -12.68 -8.94 11.35
CA SER A 222 -11.28 -8.97 11.74
C SER A 222 -10.45 -9.75 10.72
N SER A 223 -9.14 -9.71 10.83
CA SER A 223 -8.24 -10.61 10.09
C SER A 223 -7.08 -11.05 10.97
N CYS A 224 -6.56 -12.25 10.75
CA CYS A 224 -5.42 -12.79 11.47
C CYS A 224 -4.22 -11.82 11.38
N TYR A 225 -3.62 -11.48 12.53
CA TYR A 225 -2.52 -10.53 12.64
C TYR A 225 -2.84 -9.14 12.04
N GLY A 226 -4.13 -8.79 11.96
CA GLY A 226 -4.60 -7.54 11.38
C GLY A 226 -4.29 -7.40 9.89
N MET A 227 -4.00 -8.48 9.15
CA MET A 227 -3.64 -8.40 7.72
C MET A 227 -4.75 -7.74 6.90
N GLY A 228 -4.44 -6.67 6.18
CA GLY A 228 -5.43 -5.92 5.43
C GLY A 228 -4.83 -4.70 4.74
N ARG A 229 -5.65 -3.98 3.98
CA ARG A 229 -5.22 -2.77 3.26
C ARG A 229 -4.64 -1.71 4.21
N GLY A 230 -3.61 -1.01 3.75
CA GLY A 230 -2.98 0.07 4.51
C GLY A 230 -2.23 -0.46 5.74
N VAL A 231 -2.54 0.06 6.92
CA VAL A 231 -1.95 -0.46 8.17
C VAL A 231 -2.65 -1.71 8.71
N GLY A 232 -3.69 -2.19 8.03
CA GLY A 232 -4.40 -3.41 8.40
C GLY A 232 -5.75 -3.21 9.12
N ASN A 233 -6.36 -4.32 9.51
CA ASN A 233 -7.68 -4.41 10.13
C ASN A 233 -7.57 -4.69 11.63
N LEU A 234 -8.72 -4.81 12.30
CA LEU A 234 -8.80 -5.43 13.62
C LEU A 234 -8.21 -6.85 13.59
N ALA A 235 -7.29 -7.14 14.49
CA ALA A 235 -6.67 -8.46 14.60
C ALA A 235 -7.64 -9.50 15.20
N THR A 236 -7.84 -10.62 14.50
CA THR A 236 -8.77 -11.70 14.89
C THR A 236 -8.42 -12.29 16.24
N GLU A 237 -7.13 -12.53 16.51
CA GLU A 237 -6.66 -13.10 17.77
C GLU A 237 -6.98 -12.20 18.98
N LEU A 238 -6.87 -10.87 18.83
CA LEU A 238 -7.19 -9.92 19.90
C LEU A 238 -8.70 -9.87 20.16
N LEU A 239 -9.50 -9.85 19.10
CA LEU A 239 -10.96 -9.82 19.20
C LEU A 239 -11.50 -11.11 19.84
N CYS A 240 -11.00 -12.27 19.40
CA CYS A 240 -11.42 -13.56 19.93
C CYS A 240 -11.02 -13.74 21.40
N ASP A 241 -9.82 -13.29 21.80
CA ASP A 241 -9.39 -13.34 23.19
C ASP A 241 -10.28 -12.46 24.08
N TYR A 242 -10.55 -11.22 23.67
CA TYR A 242 -11.47 -10.34 24.38
C TYR A 242 -12.86 -10.94 24.50
N ILE A 243 -13.43 -11.49 23.43
CA ILE A 243 -14.75 -12.13 23.49
C ILE A 243 -14.71 -13.30 24.49
N ASN A 244 -13.67 -14.13 24.45
CA ASN A 244 -13.56 -15.27 25.36
C ASN A 244 -13.51 -14.87 26.84
N ASN A 245 -12.80 -13.78 27.17
CA ASN A 245 -12.58 -13.33 28.55
C ASN A 245 -13.71 -12.43 29.07
N ASP A 246 -14.26 -11.55 28.24
CA ASP A 246 -15.17 -10.48 28.67
C ASP A 246 -16.63 -10.68 28.23
N VAL A 247 -16.91 -11.54 27.25
CA VAL A 247 -18.25 -11.68 26.65
C VAL A 247 -18.79 -13.11 26.79
N ALA A 248 -18.14 -14.09 26.17
CA ALA A 248 -18.47 -15.51 26.22
C ALA A 248 -17.31 -16.37 25.67
N GLN A 249 -16.98 -17.44 26.38
CA GLN A 249 -16.01 -18.43 25.91
C GLN A 249 -16.53 -19.18 24.67
N LYS A 250 -15.97 -18.90 23.49
CA LYS A 250 -16.49 -19.36 22.20
C LYS A 250 -15.41 -19.83 21.22
N TYR A 251 -14.28 -19.14 21.16
CA TYR A 251 -13.26 -19.35 20.14
C TYR A 251 -12.04 -20.08 20.70
N LEU A 252 -11.33 -20.82 19.83
CA LEU A 252 -10.03 -21.40 20.16
C LEU A 252 -8.95 -20.51 19.53
N LEU A 253 -8.04 -19.99 20.36
CA LEU A 253 -6.99 -19.06 19.89
C LEU A 253 -5.85 -19.76 19.16
N THR A 254 -5.44 -20.96 19.60
CA THR A 254 -4.28 -21.66 19.03
C THR A 254 -4.36 -21.86 17.51
N PRO A 255 -5.51 -22.27 16.91
CA PRO A 255 -5.59 -22.36 15.46
C PRO A 255 -5.44 -21.01 14.74
N ILE A 256 -5.92 -19.91 15.34
CA ILE A 256 -5.75 -18.54 14.80
C ILE A 256 -4.25 -18.17 14.82
N LEU A 257 -3.57 -18.41 15.94
CA LEU A 257 -2.13 -18.16 16.06
C LEU A 257 -1.30 -19.02 15.09
N ASN A 258 -1.73 -20.26 14.82
CA ASN A 258 -1.10 -21.11 13.82
C ASN A 258 -1.23 -20.55 12.39
N VAL A 259 -2.33 -19.85 12.07
CA VAL A 259 -2.46 -19.16 10.78
C VAL A 259 -1.36 -18.11 10.66
N VAL A 260 -1.20 -17.30 11.70
CA VAL A 260 -0.19 -16.24 11.73
C VAL A 260 1.21 -16.83 11.55
N ASP A 261 1.59 -17.76 12.42
CA ASP A 261 2.94 -18.36 12.45
C ASP A 261 3.30 -19.09 11.16
N LYS A 262 2.41 -19.95 10.64
CA LYS A 262 2.72 -20.83 9.51
C LYS A 262 2.53 -20.20 8.15
N TYR A 263 1.54 -19.33 8.01
CA TYR A 263 1.10 -18.83 6.70
C TYR A 263 1.38 -17.34 6.51
N LEU A 264 1.18 -16.53 7.55
CA LEU A 264 1.28 -15.07 7.40
C LEU A 264 2.67 -14.53 7.66
N MET A 265 3.48 -15.13 8.54
CA MET A 265 4.85 -14.67 8.80
C MET A 265 5.76 -14.66 7.55
N PRO A 266 5.71 -15.65 6.65
CA PRO A 266 6.43 -15.58 5.37
C PRO A 266 5.98 -14.38 4.52
N ILE A 267 4.67 -14.18 4.37
CA ILE A 267 4.11 -13.06 3.60
C ILE A 267 4.51 -11.72 4.25
N TYR A 268 4.48 -11.64 5.58
CA TYR A 268 4.89 -10.45 6.33
C TYR A 268 6.38 -10.13 6.16
N ALA A 269 7.22 -11.15 6.02
CA ALA A 269 8.65 -10.97 5.78
C ALA A 269 8.93 -10.37 4.40
N GLU A 270 8.11 -10.72 3.40
CA GLU A 270 8.16 -10.14 2.04
C GLU A 270 7.53 -8.74 2.01
N GLN A 271 6.33 -8.59 2.57
CA GLN A 271 5.58 -7.35 2.59
C GLN A 271 4.94 -7.10 3.96
N ARG A 272 5.48 -6.12 4.67
CA ARG A 272 5.02 -5.75 6.01
C ARG A 272 3.72 -4.95 5.94
N TRP A 273 2.82 -5.22 6.87
CA TRP A 273 1.68 -4.36 7.21
C TRP A 273 1.74 -3.97 8.69
N GLY A 274 0.86 -3.06 9.11
CA GLY A 274 0.86 -2.54 10.48
C GLY A 274 1.07 -1.03 10.52
N TYR A 275 1.13 -0.49 11.73
CA TYR A 275 1.16 0.95 11.95
C TYR A 275 2.35 1.62 11.26
N ASP A 276 2.07 2.66 10.49
CA ASP A 276 3.03 3.36 9.66
C ASP A 276 2.63 4.85 9.53
N LEU A 277 3.63 5.75 9.57
CA LEU A 277 3.42 7.19 9.73
C LEU A 277 2.72 7.85 8.53
N PRO A 278 3.10 7.58 7.27
CA PRO A 278 2.33 7.99 6.09
C PRO A 278 0.83 7.66 6.14
N TYR A 279 0.45 6.45 6.57
CA TYR A 279 -0.96 6.10 6.69
C TYR A 279 -1.65 6.81 7.86
N PHE A 280 -0.94 7.06 8.97
CA PHE A 280 -1.41 7.94 10.04
C PHE A 280 -1.69 9.37 9.52
N LEU A 281 -0.80 9.92 8.69
CA LEU A 281 -1.03 11.22 8.04
C LEU A 281 -2.26 11.18 7.13
N SER A 282 -2.40 10.13 6.32
CA SER A 282 -3.59 9.95 5.46
C SER A 282 -4.87 9.99 6.29
N ALA A 283 -4.93 9.29 7.42
CA ALA A 283 -6.08 9.32 8.32
C ALA A 283 -6.29 10.71 8.94
N THR A 284 -5.23 11.37 9.38
CA THR A 284 -5.27 12.73 9.97
C THR A 284 -5.83 13.76 8.98
N PHE A 285 -5.44 13.67 7.71
CA PHE A 285 -5.97 14.53 6.64
C PHE A 285 -7.29 14.04 6.04
N LYS A 286 -7.78 12.87 6.46
CA LYS A 286 -8.99 12.20 5.95
C LYS A 286 -8.89 11.85 4.46
N CYS A 287 -7.69 11.45 4.02
CA CYS A 287 -7.39 11.02 2.67
C CYS A 287 -7.51 9.50 2.53
N HIS A 288 -7.89 9.03 1.33
CA HIS A 288 -7.86 7.63 0.96
C HIS A 288 -6.44 7.06 1.16
N PRO A 289 -6.28 5.89 1.82
CA PRO A 289 -4.96 5.36 2.19
C PRO A 289 -4.01 5.16 1.01
N ASN A 290 -4.55 4.90 -0.19
CA ASN A 290 -3.73 4.76 -1.41
C ASN A 290 -2.94 6.03 -1.78
N TYR A 291 -3.36 7.23 -1.36
CA TYR A 291 -2.55 8.43 -1.53
C TYR A 291 -1.22 8.34 -0.78
N ALA A 292 -1.25 7.89 0.49
CA ALA A 292 -0.04 7.64 1.24
C ALA A 292 0.79 6.49 0.64
N ALA A 293 0.14 5.41 0.21
CA ALA A 293 0.82 4.30 -0.47
C ALA A 293 1.60 4.76 -1.71
N TYR A 294 0.98 5.59 -2.54
CA TYR A 294 1.61 6.18 -3.74
C TYR A 294 2.84 7.01 -3.38
N LEU A 295 2.72 7.91 -2.40
CA LEU A 295 3.82 8.80 -1.99
C LEU A 295 4.96 8.03 -1.31
N MET A 296 4.67 6.97 -0.56
CA MET A 296 5.70 6.09 0.03
C MET A 296 6.53 5.36 -1.05
N GLY A 297 5.92 5.05 -2.19
CA GLY A 297 6.61 4.49 -3.35
C GLY A 297 7.67 5.44 -3.93
N ARG A 298 7.55 6.75 -3.69
CA ARG A 298 8.54 7.76 -4.11
C ARG A 298 9.64 7.86 -3.05
N GLU A 299 10.81 7.28 -3.31
CA GLU A 299 11.92 7.18 -2.33
C GLU A 299 12.53 8.53 -1.91
N THR A 300 12.17 9.62 -2.60
CA THR A 300 12.66 10.99 -2.38
C THR A 300 11.94 11.74 -1.26
N LEU A 301 10.71 11.35 -0.89
CA LEU A 301 9.87 12.12 0.03
C LEU A 301 10.04 11.70 1.49
N ASP A 302 10.40 12.64 2.36
CA ASP A 302 10.29 12.47 3.81
C ASP A 302 8.88 12.72 4.35
N ILE A 303 8.70 12.56 5.66
CA ILE A 303 7.39 12.65 6.28
C ILE A 303 6.78 14.05 6.18
N GLU A 304 7.61 15.10 6.27
CA GLU A 304 7.18 16.49 6.18
C GLU A 304 6.68 16.82 4.77
N ASN A 305 7.36 16.30 3.75
CA ASN A 305 6.93 16.47 2.36
C ASN A 305 5.67 15.67 2.03
N ILE A 306 5.56 14.44 2.55
CA ILE A 306 4.33 13.64 2.44
C ILE A 306 3.16 14.40 3.08
N GLU A 307 3.34 14.93 4.29
CA GLU A 307 2.35 15.74 5.00
C GLU A 307 1.89 16.93 4.14
N LYS A 308 2.83 17.69 3.59
CA LYS A 308 2.52 18.85 2.74
C LYS A 308 1.76 18.44 1.48
N ILE A 309 2.20 17.41 0.76
CA ILE A 309 1.50 16.97 -0.46
C ILE A 309 0.09 16.50 -0.13
N LEU A 310 -0.09 15.70 0.93
CA LEU A 310 -1.43 15.28 1.38
C LEU A 310 -2.31 16.48 1.77
N SER A 311 -1.73 17.52 2.37
CA SER A 311 -2.47 18.74 2.73
C SER A 311 -2.95 19.53 1.51
N LEU A 312 -2.28 19.41 0.37
CA LEU A 312 -2.63 20.09 -0.89
C LEU A 312 -3.78 19.42 -1.65
N ILE A 313 -4.17 18.19 -1.28
CA ILE A 313 -5.30 17.50 -1.90
C ILE A 313 -6.61 18.26 -1.53
N PRO A 314 -7.40 18.69 -2.53
CA PRO A 314 -8.70 19.34 -2.30
C PRO A 314 -9.62 18.48 -1.42
N MET A 315 -10.36 19.08 -0.49
CA MET A 315 -11.13 18.36 0.53
C MET A 315 -12.17 17.38 -0.04
N ASP A 316 -12.75 17.72 -1.19
CA ASP A 316 -13.71 16.94 -1.96
C ASP A 316 -13.07 15.73 -2.66
N GLU A 317 -11.82 15.84 -3.10
CA GLU A 317 -11.05 14.79 -3.79
C GLU A 317 -10.41 13.78 -2.81
N ARG A 318 -10.31 14.10 -1.52
CA ARG A 318 -9.58 13.26 -0.54
C ARG A 318 -10.15 11.86 -0.36
N LYS A 319 -11.44 11.65 -0.61
CA LYS A 319 -12.17 10.45 -0.20
C LYS A 319 -11.93 9.25 -1.10
N GLU A 320 -11.73 9.49 -2.39
CA GLU A 320 -11.45 8.47 -3.40
C GLU A 320 -10.01 8.63 -3.88
N PHE A 321 -9.40 7.55 -4.33
CA PHE A 321 -8.03 7.64 -4.84
C PHE A 321 -8.05 8.06 -6.31
N ASP A 322 -7.41 9.19 -6.60
CA ASP A 322 -7.07 9.66 -7.94
C ASP A 322 -5.55 9.69 -8.11
N GLU A 323 -5.04 8.77 -8.95
CA GLU A 323 -3.61 8.65 -9.24
C GLU A 323 -3.05 9.84 -10.01
N SER A 324 -3.81 10.41 -10.96
CA SER A 324 -3.35 11.53 -11.77
C SER A 324 -3.23 12.80 -10.93
N LEU A 325 -4.19 13.02 -10.03
CA LEU A 325 -4.17 14.16 -9.11
C LEU A 325 -2.92 14.14 -8.22
N ILE A 326 -2.64 12.99 -7.58
CA ILE A 326 -1.49 12.90 -6.66
C ILE A 326 -0.16 13.00 -7.38
N GLU A 327 -0.06 12.48 -8.62
CA GLU A 327 1.11 12.64 -9.47
C GLU A 327 1.37 14.12 -9.81
N GLN A 328 0.32 14.84 -10.22
CA GLN A 328 0.43 16.27 -10.53
C GLN A 328 0.83 17.09 -9.30
N LEU A 329 0.24 16.80 -8.14
CA LEU A 329 0.59 17.48 -6.88
C LEU A 329 2.03 17.17 -6.47
N TYR A 330 2.49 15.93 -6.62
CA TYR A 330 3.86 15.53 -6.37
C TYR A 330 4.85 16.29 -7.28
N ILE A 331 4.61 16.30 -8.59
CA ILE A 331 5.45 17.01 -9.56
C ILE A 331 5.46 18.52 -9.26
N ARG A 332 4.28 19.11 -9.02
CA ARG A 332 4.13 20.54 -8.72
C ARG A 332 4.81 20.92 -7.40
N TYR A 333 4.69 20.07 -6.39
CA TYR A 333 5.33 20.30 -5.09
C TYR A 333 6.86 20.29 -5.22
N GLN A 334 7.40 19.41 -6.06
CA GLN A 334 8.84 19.36 -6.30
C GLN A 334 9.35 20.34 -7.35
N SER A 335 8.47 20.92 -8.18
CA SER A 335 8.85 21.93 -9.16
C SER A 335 9.11 23.28 -8.49
N SER A 336 10.32 23.47 -7.98
CA SER A 336 10.90 24.79 -7.76
C SER A 336 11.51 25.26 -9.07
N GLU A 337 10.76 25.96 -9.91
CA GLU A 337 11.28 26.47 -11.18
C GLU A 337 12.37 27.53 -10.94
N ILE A 338 13.58 27.23 -11.40
CA ILE A 338 14.72 28.16 -11.40
C ILE A 338 15.40 28.17 -12.78
N ASP A 339 16.07 29.26 -13.13
CA ASP A 339 16.95 29.31 -14.31
C ASP A 339 18.34 28.75 -13.96
N ASP A 340 18.65 27.56 -14.46
CA ASP A 340 19.90 26.82 -14.16
C ASP A 340 21.01 27.01 -15.20
N LYS A 341 20.88 27.98 -16.12
CA LYS A 341 21.93 28.26 -17.12
C LYS A 341 23.27 28.65 -16.49
N LYS A 342 23.24 29.47 -15.44
CA LYS A 342 24.45 29.90 -14.72
C LYS A 342 25.17 28.72 -14.07
N SER A 343 24.41 27.84 -13.41
CA SER A 343 24.93 26.63 -12.79
C SER A 343 25.47 25.64 -13.82
N SER A 344 24.82 25.52 -14.99
CA SER A 344 25.30 24.72 -16.12
C SER A 344 26.66 25.20 -16.66
N ILE A 345 26.82 26.53 -16.81
CA ILE A 345 28.10 27.14 -17.24
C ILE A 345 29.18 26.90 -16.18
N LYS A 346 28.87 27.17 -14.90
CA LYS A 346 29.83 26.98 -13.79
C LYS A 346 30.29 25.53 -13.69
N LEU A 347 29.36 24.57 -13.79
CA LEU A 347 29.69 23.14 -13.76
C LEU A 347 30.57 22.75 -14.95
N ARG A 348 30.27 23.24 -16.16
CA ARG A 348 31.10 23.00 -17.35
C ARG A 348 32.52 23.53 -17.17
N ASP A 349 32.66 24.73 -16.62
CA ASP A 349 33.95 25.36 -16.40
C ASP A 349 34.76 24.61 -15.32
N MET A 350 34.09 24.09 -14.29
CA MET A 350 34.72 23.23 -13.27
C MET A 350 35.18 21.88 -13.83
N ILE A 351 34.39 21.24 -14.69
CA ILE A 351 34.77 19.99 -15.37
C ILE A 351 35.94 20.26 -16.32
N ALA A 352 36.01 21.44 -16.92
CA ALA A 352 37.10 21.91 -17.78
C ALA A 352 37.39 20.95 -18.97
N GLY A 353 36.34 20.30 -19.50
CA GLY A 353 36.46 19.35 -20.61
C GLY A 353 37.01 17.98 -20.24
N ARG A 354 37.27 17.70 -18.96
CA ARG A 354 37.63 16.35 -18.49
C ARG A 354 36.47 15.38 -18.68
N GLU A 355 36.82 14.10 -18.83
CA GLU A 355 35.84 13.02 -18.72
C GLU A 355 35.32 12.93 -17.28
N VAL A 356 34.07 12.49 -17.10
CA VAL A 356 33.43 12.46 -15.78
C VAL A 356 33.20 11.03 -15.31
N VAL A 357 33.61 10.70 -14.09
CA VAL A 357 33.28 9.44 -13.42
C VAL A 357 32.15 9.69 -12.43
N ILE A 358 31.04 8.97 -12.59
CA ILE A 358 29.90 9.00 -11.69
C ILE A 358 29.96 7.78 -10.79
N LEU A 359 30.01 8.01 -9.48
CA LEU A 359 29.96 6.97 -8.48
C LEU A 359 28.54 6.85 -7.91
N GLY A 360 27.96 5.66 -8.04
CA GLY A 360 26.74 5.21 -7.38
C GLY A 360 27.04 4.55 -6.02
N PRO A 361 26.05 4.44 -5.12
CA PRO A 361 26.25 3.91 -3.77
C PRO A 361 26.30 2.37 -3.68
N GLY A 362 26.41 1.67 -4.82
CA GLY A 362 26.48 0.20 -4.88
C GLY A 362 27.70 -0.37 -4.17
N LEU A 363 27.63 -1.63 -3.73
CA LEU A 363 28.69 -2.31 -2.99
C LEU A 363 29.97 -2.51 -3.83
N SER A 364 29.86 -2.52 -5.16
CA SER A 364 31.01 -2.63 -6.07
C SER A 364 32.04 -1.52 -5.87
N ILE A 365 31.65 -0.35 -5.36
CA ILE A 365 32.60 0.73 -5.04
C ILE A 365 33.59 0.34 -3.94
N ILE A 366 33.26 -0.64 -3.11
CA ILE A 366 34.17 -1.19 -2.10
C ILE A 366 34.92 -2.38 -2.68
N LYS A 367 34.22 -3.27 -3.42
CA LYS A 367 34.78 -4.52 -3.94
C LYS A 367 35.80 -4.31 -5.06
N GLU A 368 35.60 -3.32 -5.92
CA GLU A 368 36.41 -3.06 -7.12
C GLU A 368 37.28 -1.81 -6.97
N LYS A 369 37.74 -1.53 -5.75
CA LYS A 369 38.42 -0.27 -5.39
C LYS A 369 39.66 0.04 -6.24
N GLU A 370 40.46 -0.97 -6.55
CA GLU A 370 41.68 -0.82 -7.35
C GLU A 370 41.38 -0.40 -8.79
N LEU A 371 40.38 -1.04 -9.40
CA LEU A 371 39.90 -0.71 -10.75
C LEU A 371 39.37 0.73 -10.82
N ILE A 372 38.52 1.10 -9.86
CA ILE A 372 37.93 2.44 -9.79
C ILE A 372 39.02 3.49 -9.56
N SER A 373 39.99 3.21 -8.68
CA SER A 373 41.11 4.14 -8.40
C SER A 373 41.95 4.42 -9.64
N ALA A 374 42.18 3.41 -10.50
CA ALA A 374 42.90 3.58 -11.76
C ALA A 374 42.10 4.46 -12.75
N MET A 375 40.78 4.32 -12.78
CA MET A 375 39.91 5.08 -13.68
C MET A 375 39.67 6.52 -13.23
N ILE A 376 39.78 6.82 -11.94
CA ILE A 376 39.55 8.17 -11.41
C ILE A 376 40.68 9.15 -11.75
N CYS A 377 41.90 8.66 -12.03
CA CYS A 377 43.04 9.53 -12.31
C CYS A 377 42.77 10.49 -13.48
N GLU A 378 43.06 11.79 -13.28
CA GLU A 378 42.86 12.89 -14.25
C GLU A 378 41.40 13.14 -14.72
N ARG A 379 40.42 12.46 -14.13
CA ARG A 379 38.98 12.66 -14.43
C ARG A 379 38.30 13.51 -13.37
N PHE A 380 37.10 14.01 -13.68
CA PHE A 380 36.25 14.70 -12.72
C PHE A 380 35.30 13.70 -12.05
N VAL A 381 35.33 13.59 -10.72
CA VAL A 381 34.58 12.56 -9.99
C VAL A 381 33.40 13.15 -9.25
N VAL A 382 32.22 12.59 -9.51
CA VAL A 382 30.96 12.98 -8.85
C VAL A 382 30.30 11.78 -8.18
N THR A 383 29.99 11.88 -6.89
CA THR A 383 29.17 10.86 -6.19
C THR A 383 27.69 11.20 -6.26
N THR A 384 26.82 10.18 -6.23
CA THR A 384 25.36 10.37 -6.27
C THR A 384 24.71 10.02 -4.93
N ASN A 385 24.28 11.05 -4.20
CA ASN A 385 23.55 10.93 -2.94
C ASN A 385 24.33 10.15 -1.83
N PHE A 386 25.66 10.14 -1.87
CA PHE A 386 26.49 9.58 -0.79
C PHE A 386 27.91 10.18 -0.74
N VAL A 387 28.59 10.05 0.40
CA VAL A 387 29.97 10.49 0.61
C VAL A 387 30.86 9.28 0.95
N THR A 388 32.11 9.30 0.49
CA THR A 388 33.12 8.28 0.81
C THR A 388 34.50 8.93 0.97
N ASN A 389 35.32 8.36 1.85
CA ASN A 389 36.72 8.75 2.05
C ASN A 389 37.69 7.87 1.23
N ASP A 390 37.18 6.88 0.50
CA ASP A 390 38.00 5.93 -0.26
C ASP A 390 38.57 6.53 -1.55
N TYR A 391 37.96 7.60 -2.05
CA TYR A 391 38.30 8.24 -3.31
C TYR A 391 38.39 9.76 -3.12
N LYS A 392 39.21 10.41 -3.94
CA LYS A 392 39.19 11.87 -4.06
C LYS A 392 37.97 12.26 -4.90
N ILE A 393 37.02 12.96 -4.29
CA ILE A 393 35.76 13.39 -4.91
C ILE A 393 35.83 14.87 -5.23
N ASP A 394 35.51 15.27 -6.47
CA ASP A 394 35.45 16.67 -6.87
C ASP A 394 34.10 17.31 -6.54
N ALA A 395 32.99 16.56 -6.65
CA ALA A 395 31.66 17.05 -6.29
C ALA A 395 30.72 15.96 -5.77
N LEU A 396 29.75 16.35 -4.95
CA LEU A 396 28.61 15.51 -4.55
C LEU A 396 27.36 15.97 -5.28
N PHE A 397 26.68 15.07 -5.99
CA PHE A 397 25.32 15.31 -6.45
C PHE A 397 24.30 14.87 -5.40
N ILE A 398 23.37 15.76 -5.04
CA ILE A 398 22.29 15.45 -4.11
C ILE A 398 20.93 15.91 -4.64
N SER A 399 19.96 15.01 -4.59
CA SER A 399 18.58 15.24 -5.05
C SER A 399 17.51 14.69 -4.11
N ASN A 400 17.94 14.04 -3.03
CA ASN A 400 17.08 13.38 -2.05
C ASN A 400 17.29 14.02 -0.67
N GLU A 401 16.23 14.61 -0.11
CA GLU A 401 16.28 15.36 1.14
C GLU A 401 16.58 14.46 2.35
N LYS A 402 16.05 13.22 2.38
CA LYS A 402 16.36 12.24 3.44
C LYS A 402 17.85 11.95 3.52
N ARG A 403 18.52 11.89 2.37
CA ARG A 403 19.97 11.65 2.32
C ARG A 403 20.74 12.90 2.73
N LEU A 404 20.26 14.09 2.35
CA LEU A 404 20.86 15.37 2.76
C LEU A 404 20.91 15.51 4.29
N SER A 405 19.85 15.13 5.01
CA SER A 405 19.82 15.24 6.47
C SER A 405 20.90 14.42 7.19
N VAL A 406 21.41 13.35 6.56
CA VAL A 406 22.47 12.48 7.12
C VAL A 406 23.85 13.14 7.04
N PHE A 407 24.08 14.04 6.08
CA PHE A 407 25.43 14.51 5.72
C PHE A 407 25.81 15.91 6.25
N LYS A 408 24.99 16.54 7.08
CA LYS A 408 25.15 17.97 7.49
C LYS A 408 26.55 18.36 8.03
N ASN A 409 27.39 17.42 8.45
CA ASN A 409 28.71 17.70 9.05
C ASN A 409 29.93 17.31 8.18
N HIS A 410 29.76 16.69 7.01
CA HIS A 410 30.88 16.18 6.19
C HIS A 410 30.61 16.30 4.67
N LEU A 411 30.27 17.51 4.21
CA LEU A 411 30.02 17.76 2.80
C LEU A 411 31.32 18.10 2.05
N PRO A 412 31.52 17.59 0.81
CA PRO A 412 32.65 17.99 -0.02
C PRO A 412 32.54 19.46 -0.46
N GLU A 413 33.64 20.01 -0.97
CA GLU A 413 33.79 21.42 -1.34
C GLU A 413 32.76 21.89 -2.39
N HIS A 414 32.31 21.00 -3.25
CA HIS A 414 31.32 21.30 -4.27
C HIS A 414 30.11 20.38 -4.20
N ILE A 415 28.92 20.99 -4.14
CA ILE A 415 27.66 20.27 -4.07
C ILE A 415 26.79 20.68 -5.24
N ILE A 416 26.47 19.71 -6.10
CA ILE A 416 25.49 19.85 -7.17
C ILE A 416 24.15 19.43 -6.58
N ALA A 417 23.17 20.32 -6.60
CA ALA A 417 21.85 20.05 -6.02
C ALA A 417 20.73 20.32 -7.02
N THR A 418 19.57 19.73 -6.76
CA THR A 418 18.34 20.08 -7.48
C THR A 418 17.48 21.05 -6.67
N SER A 419 16.68 21.87 -7.36
CA SER A 419 15.90 22.97 -6.79
C SER A 419 14.79 22.56 -5.81
N ASN A 420 14.44 21.27 -5.75
CA ASN A 420 13.56 20.71 -4.73
C ASN A 420 14.22 20.69 -3.32
N LEU A 421 15.54 20.86 -3.23
CA LEU A 421 16.27 20.86 -1.95
C LEU A 421 16.58 22.27 -1.45
N LYS A 422 16.45 22.48 -0.13
CA LYS A 422 16.90 23.71 0.55
C LYS A 422 18.35 23.57 0.99
N ILE A 423 19.27 23.88 0.08
CA ILE A 423 20.72 23.84 0.34
C ILE A 423 21.41 25.08 -0.21
N ASP A 424 22.39 25.58 0.54
CA ASP A 424 23.21 26.72 0.13
C ASP A 424 24.36 26.25 -0.78
N THR A 425 24.15 26.33 -2.09
CA THR A 425 25.17 26.03 -3.12
C THR A 425 24.93 26.88 -4.36
N ASP A 426 25.99 27.16 -5.12
CA ASP A 426 25.91 27.86 -6.41
C ASP A 426 25.53 26.95 -7.58
N LEU A 427 25.52 25.63 -7.38
CA LEU A 427 25.25 24.62 -8.40
C LEU A 427 23.87 23.99 -8.21
N ILE A 428 22.83 24.82 -8.30
CA ILE A 428 21.43 24.36 -8.21
C ILE A 428 20.87 24.22 -9.62
N PHE A 429 20.36 23.02 -9.92
CA PHE A 429 19.74 22.68 -11.19
C PHE A 429 18.23 22.59 -11.04
N ASN A 430 17.51 22.99 -12.08
CA ASN A 430 16.06 22.97 -12.07
C ASN A 430 15.58 21.51 -12.05
N TYR A 431 14.93 21.09 -10.95
CA TYR A 431 14.51 19.71 -10.73
C TYR A 431 13.60 19.18 -11.85
N SER A 432 12.58 19.95 -12.26
CA SER A 432 11.64 19.50 -13.29
C SER A 432 12.30 19.28 -14.64
N SER A 433 13.35 20.05 -14.95
CA SER A 433 14.09 19.92 -16.22
C SER A 433 15.03 18.71 -16.30
N VAL A 434 15.27 18.02 -15.19
CA VAL A 434 16.17 16.84 -15.12
C VAL A 434 15.43 15.57 -14.70
N LEU A 435 14.15 15.68 -14.35
CA LEU A 435 13.25 14.54 -14.15
C LEU A 435 13.10 13.71 -15.42
N GLY A 436 12.93 12.41 -15.22
CA GLY A 436 12.54 11.48 -16.26
C GLY A 436 11.03 11.23 -16.29
N GLU A 437 10.64 10.06 -16.80
CA GLU A 437 9.24 9.64 -16.92
C GLU A 437 9.00 8.31 -16.18
N GLY A 438 7.81 8.11 -15.60
CA GLY A 438 7.41 6.85 -14.96
C GLY A 438 7.92 6.66 -13.52
N ASP A 439 7.92 5.41 -13.05
CA ASP A 439 8.06 5.06 -11.63
C ASP A 439 9.40 5.49 -11.00
N ALA A 440 10.49 5.48 -11.78
CA ALA A 440 11.84 5.86 -11.34
C ALA A 440 12.32 7.23 -11.87
N ALA A 441 11.40 8.11 -12.28
CA ALA A 441 11.70 9.40 -12.92
C ALA A 441 12.73 10.27 -12.16
N ASP A 442 12.77 10.16 -10.84
CA ASP A 442 13.63 10.89 -9.92
C ASP A 442 14.92 10.13 -9.53
N ASN A 443 15.34 9.13 -10.32
CA ASN A 443 16.59 8.43 -10.10
C ASN A 443 17.78 9.40 -10.14
N ALA A 444 18.56 9.44 -9.05
CA ALA A 444 19.67 10.38 -8.90
C ALA A 444 20.76 10.24 -9.95
N GLY A 445 21.08 9.02 -10.38
CA GLY A 445 22.06 8.78 -11.43
C GLY A 445 21.60 9.35 -12.78
N ALA A 446 20.36 9.04 -13.16
CA ALA A 446 19.77 9.53 -14.41
C ALA A 446 19.64 11.06 -14.43
N MET A 447 19.24 11.67 -13.30
CA MET A 447 19.19 13.13 -13.16
C MET A 447 20.58 13.76 -13.31
N LEU A 448 21.60 13.20 -12.67
CA LEU A 448 22.97 13.71 -12.81
C LEU A 448 23.47 13.62 -14.25
N ILE A 449 23.20 12.53 -14.96
CA ILE A 449 23.59 12.39 -16.38
C ILE A 449 22.94 13.50 -17.23
N ARG A 450 21.67 13.81 -17.00
CA ARG A 450 20.97 14.92 -17.69
C ARG A 450 21.60 16.28 -17.34
N ILE A 451 22.00 16.50 -16.09
CA ILE A 451 22.74 17.70 -15.66
C ILE A 451 24.09 17.81 -16.40
N LEU A 452 24.85 16.72 -16.48
CA LEU A 452 26.14 16.68 -17.16
C LEU A 452 26.00 16.95 -18.67
N LYS A 453 24.92 16.49 -19.29
CA LYS A 453 24.58 16.84 -20.69
C LYS A 453 24.34 18.34 -20.86
N LYS A 454 23.61 19.00 -19.93
CA LYS A 454 23.46 20.47 -19.94
C LYS A 454 24.81 21.19 -19.80
N ALA A 455 25.76 20.60 -19.08
CA ALA A 455 27.13 21.09 -18.95
C ALA A 455 28.03 20.71 -20.15
N ASN A 456 27.49 20.16 -21.24
CA ASN A 456 28.23 19.73 -22.44
C ASN A 456 29.31 18.65 -22.19
N VAL A 457 29.11 17.78 -21.20
CA VAL A 457 29.98 16.61 -21.01
C VAL A 457 29.76 15.64 -22.16
N LYS A 458 30.86 15.16 -22.75
CA LYS A 458 30.83 14.27 -23.91
C LYS A 458 30.88 12.79 -23.55
N LYS A 459 31.57 12.46 -22.46
CA LYS A 459 31.79 11.08 -22.02
C LYS A 459 31.66 10.93 -20.51
N VAL A 460 30.93 9.91 -20.08
CA VAL A 460 30.74 9.56 -18.67
C VAL A 460 31.13 8.11 -18.39
N PHE A 461 31.67 7.86 -17.21
CA PHE A 461 31.97 6.52 -16.71
C PHE A 461 31.09 6.23 -15.50
N LEU A 462 30.47 5.05 -15.46
CA LEU A 462 29.54 4.65 -14.39
C LEU A 462 30.18 3.56 -13.53
N ALA A 463 30.32 3.80 -12.23
CA ALA A 463 30.74 2.80 -11.25
C ALA A 463 29.79 2.81 -10.04
N GLY A 464 29.54 1.67 -9.39
CA GLY A 464 28.61 1.62 -8.25
C GLY A 464 27.13 1.61 -8.62
N PHE A 465 26.80 1.31 -9.88
CA PHE A 465 25.45 1.19 -10.41
C PHE A 465 25.00 -0.29 -10.45
N ASP A 466 25.15 -0.99 -9.34
CA ASP A 466 25.09 -2.45 -9.28
C ASP A 466 23.69 -3.01 -9.60
N GLY A 467 22.64 -2.24 -9.29
CA GLY A 467 21.27 -2.71 -9.27
C GLY A 467 20.88 -3.32 -7.93
N PHE A 468 19.60 -3.61 -7.78
CA PHE A 468 19.03 -4.19 -6.57
C PHE A 468 19.06 -5.73 -6.65
N ASP A 469 19.29 -6.35 -5.51
CA ASP A 469 19.15 -7.76 -5.19
C ASP A 469 18.12 -7.94 -4.08
N VAL A 470 17.54 -9.14 -4.02
CA VAL A 470 16.64 -9.57 -2.93
C VAL A 470 17.40 -9.59 -1.61
N ASP A 471 18.69 -9.96 -1.66
CA ASP A 471 19.59 -9.76 -0.52
C ASP A 471 19.93 -8.27 -0.36
N SER A 472 19.19 -7.59 0.51
CA SER A 472 19.40 -6.17 0.79
C SER A 472 20.80 -5.82 1.31
N SER A 473 21.54 -6.79 1.86
CA SER A 473 22.88 -6.58 2.40
C SER A 473 23.92 -6.26 1.31
N VAL A 474 23.63 -6.59 0.05
CA VAL A 474 24.53 -6.33 -1.09
C VAL A 474 24.15 -5.09 -1.91
N ASN A 475 23.01 -4.45 -1.62
CA ASN A 475 22.48 -3.36 -2.45
C ASN A 475 23.21 -2.03 -2.28
N TYR A 476 23.76 -1.78 -1.09
CA TYR A 476 24.42 -0.51 -0.79
C TYR A 476 25.71 -0.73 0.01
N ALA A 477 26.73 0.06 -0.33
CA ALA A 477 27.95 0.21 0.47
C ALA A 477 27.68 0.84 1.84
N ILE A 478 26.61 1.64 1.95
CA ILE A 478 26.17 2.33 3.18
C ILE A 478 25.08 1.51 3.85
N LYS A 479 25.32 1.08 5.10
CA LYS A 479 24.43 0.18 5.84
C LYS A 479 23.05 0.79 6.09
N GLU A 480 23.00 2.10 6.33
CA GLU A 480 21.78 2.85 6.63
C GLU A 480 20.81 2.93 5.44
N TYR A 481 21.26 2.59 4.22
CA TYR A 481 20.43 2.61 3.02
C TYR A 481 19.77 1.27 2.71
N GLN A 482 20.15 0.21 3.41
CA GLN A 482 19.67 -1.15 3.17
C GLN A 482 18.17 -1.25 3.51
N LYS A 483 17.37 -1.67 2.53
CA LYS A 483 15.95 -2.01 2.67
C LYS A 483 15.70 -3.39 2.08
N PHE A 484 14.87 -4.17 2.75
CA PHE A 484 14.38 -5.44 2.20
C PHE A 484 13.51 -5.17 0.97
N LEU A 485 13.74 -5.94 -0.10
CA LEU A 485 12.98 -5.90 -1.34
C LEU A 485 12.67 -7.35 -1.73
N ASP A 486 11.43 -7.65 -2.06
CA ASP A 486 11.06 -8.95 -2.65
C ASP A 486 11.59 -9.08 -4.10
N TYR A 487 11.48 -10.27 -4.68
CA TYR A 487 12.01 -10.57 -6.01
C TYR A 487 11.35 -9.76 -7.15
N GLU A 488 10.01 -9.65 -7.15
CA GLU A 488 9.30 -8.94 -8.21
C GLU A 488 9.50 -7.43 -8.13
N SER A 489 9.44 -6.87 -6.93
CA SER A 489 9.78 -5.47 -6.64
C SER A 489 11.21 -5.15 -7.03
N THR A 490 12.17 -6.04 -6.73
CA THR A 490 13.57 -5.90 -7.14
C THR A 490 13.70 -5.87 -8.66
N ARG A 491 13.02 -6.79 -9.37
CA ARG A 491 13.05 -6.86 -10.84
C ARG A 491 12.41 -5.63 -11.47
N LYS A 492 11.23 -5.23 -11.01
CA LYS A 492 10.53 -4.03 -11.49
C LYS A 492 11.40 -2.78 -11.29
N LYS A 493 11.95 -2.60 -10.08
CA LYS A 493 12.83 -1.48 -9.75
C LYS A 493 14.08 -1.42 -10.63
N ASN A 494 14.71 -2.57 -10.88
CA ASN A 494 15.86 -2.66 -11.81
C ASN A 494 15.47 -2.26 -13.24
N ASN A 495 14.32 -2.72 -13.73
CA ASN A 495 13.82 -2.36 -15.05
C ASN A 495 13.51 -0.86 -15.17
N ASP A 496 12.82 -0.29 -14.19
CA ASP A 496 12.42 1.12 -14.21
C ASP A 496 13.64 2.05 -14.14
N ILE A 497 14.60 1.75 -13.27
CA ILE A 497 15.85 2.52 -13.17
C ILE A 497 16.71 2.32 -14.42
N GLY A 498 16.82 1.09 -14.93
CA GLY A 498 17.53 0.80 -16.18
C GLY A 498 16.98 1.61 -17.35
N LYS A 499 15.65 1.67 -17.49
CA LYS A 499 14.97 2.51 -18.48
C LYS A 499 15.34 3.98 -18.34
N GLN A 500 15.38 4.52 -17.12
CA GLN A 500 15.75 5.92 -16.87
C GLN A 500 17.21 6.22 -17.19
N LEU A 501 18.13 5.35 -16.78
CA LEU A 501 19.55 5.48 -17.10
C LEU A 501 19.74 5.44 -18.61
N LYS A 502 19.14 4.47 -19.31
CA LYS A 502 19.19 4.36 -20.77
C LYS A 502 18.69 5.61 -21.48
N LEU A 503 17.53 6.14 -21.07
CA LEU A 503 16.99 7.40 -21.61
C LEU A 503 17.94 8.59 -21.35
N SER A 504 18.54 8.67 -20.15
CA SER A 504 19.48 9.74 -19.81
C SER A 504 20.78 9.69 -20.62
N LEU A 505 21.26 8.47 -20.92
CA LEU A 505 22.51 8.19 -21.66
C LEU A 505 22.39 8.35 -23.18
N GLN A 506 21.18 8.47 -23.73
CA GLN A 506 21.01 8.72 -25.17
C GLN A 506 21.75 10.00 -25.59
N GLY A 507 22.67 9.88 -26.55
CA GLY A 507 23.44 10.99 -27.11
C GLY A 507 24.64 11.46 -26.28
N ILE A 508 25.09 10.69 -25.27
CA ILE A 508 26.37 10.87 -24.57
C ILE A 508 27.17 9.57 -24.64
N GLU A 509 28.49 9.65 -24.82
CA GLU A 509 29.35 8.46 -24.79
C GLU A 509 29.45 7.94 -23.36
N TYR A 510 29.37 6.62 -23.14
CA TYR A 510 29.47 6.07 -21.80
C TYR A 510 30.20 4.74 -21.73
N GLU A 511 30.76 4.46 -20.56
CA GLU A 511 31.36 3.17 -20.21
C GLU A 511 30.96 2.78 -18.78
N VAL A 512 30.63 1.51 -18.57
CA VAL A 512 30.26 0.96 -17.26
C VAL A 512 31.46 0.22 -16.70
N ILE A 513 32.04 0.73 -15.62
CA ILE A 513 33.28 0.21 -15.02
C ILE A 513 32.97 -1.05 -14.18
N THR A 514 31.93 -0.98 -13.35
CA THR A 514 31.57 -2.04 -12.40
C THR A 514 30.37 -2.81 -12.91
N LYS A 515 30.30 -4.13 -12.65
CA LYS A 515 29.17 -4.96 -13.10
C LYS A 515 27.81 -4.38 -12.66
N SER A 516 26.88 -4.22 -13.60
CA SER A 516 25.55 -3.69 -13.36
C SER A 516 24.46 -4.70 -13.76
N LYS A 517 23.36 -4.72 -13.00
CA LYS A 517 22.12 -5.42 -13.38
C LYS A 517 21.18 -4.56 -14.24
N TYR A 518 21.47 -3.27 -14.39
CA TYR A 518 20.65 -2.40 -15.23
C TYR A 518 20.97 -2.67 -16.71
N GLU A 519 19.95 -2.92 -17.53
CA GLU A 519 20.10 -3.07 -18.98
C GLU A 519 20.15 -1.69 -19.65
N ILE A 520 21.36 -1.12 -19.79
CA ILE A 520 21.58 0.26 -20.27
C ILE A 520 22.30 0.37 -21.61
#